data_AF-A0A8C2NNG7-F1
#
_entry.id   AF-A0A8C2NNG7-F1
#
_cell.length_a   1.000
_cell.length_b   1.000
_cell.length_c   1.000
_cell.angle_alpha   90.00
_cell.angle_beta   90.00
_cell.angle_gamma   90.00
#
_symmetry.space_group_name_H-M   'P 1'
#
loop_
_entity.id
_entity.type
_entity.pdbx_description
1 polymer ?
#
loop_
_entity_poly.entity_id
_entity_poly.type
_entity_poly.pdbx_seq_one_letter_code
_entity_poly.pdbx_strand_id
1 'polypeptide(L)'
;MSIQDDADGTSGAFAPLLPAAGRAAGAMFLTALLCRGRIPGRQWIGKHRRPRTVSALAKQNMIRRLEIEAENHYWLSRPFLTAEQERGHAAARRAAAFEALKAAQAAKFPAHRRLEDQLDHLNVTRRWS
;
A
#
# COMPACT_ATOMS: atom_id res chain seq x y z
N MET A 1 -15.22 -3.76 61.39
CA MET A 1 -14.38 -2.80 62.12
C MET A 1 -14.67 -1.44 61.52
N SER A 2 -15.82 -0.86 61.86
CA SER A 2 -16.06 0.04 63.00
C SER A 2 -16.01 1.50 62.53
N ILE A 3 -17.06 2.23 62.93
CA ILE A 3 -17.16 3.70 63.10
C ILE A 3 -18.00 4.43 62.02
N GLN A 4 -19.31 4.41 62.29
CA GLN A 4 -20.20 5.55 62.62
C GLN A 4 -20.54 6.62 61.55
N ASP A 5 -21.79 6.50 61.10
CA ASP A 5 -22.91 7.44 61.19
C ASP A 5 -22.72 8.87 61.78
N ASP A 6 -23.53 9.75 61.18
CA ASP A 6 -24.20 10.96 61.71
C ASP A 6 -23.47 12.31 61.73
N ALA A 7 -23.88 13.21 60.82
CA ALA A 7 -24.61 14.43 61.18
C ALA A 7 -25.08 15.21 59.93
N ASP A 8 -26.37 15.08 59.59
CA ASP A 8 -27.10 16.01 58.73
C ASP A 8 -28.04 16.89 59.56
N GLY A 9 -28.17 18.16 59.14
CA GLY A 9 -29.22 19.10 59.57
C GLY A 9 -28.71 20.18 60.53
N THR A 10 -28.80 21.47 60.25
CA THR A 10 -30.04 22.18 59.92
C THR A 10 -29.77 23.64 59.53
N SER A 11 -30.56 24.12 58.56
CA SER A 11 -31.12 25.47 58.39
C SER A 11 -30.25 26.72 58.56
N GLY A 12 -30.22 27.57 57.53
CA GLY A 12 -29.85 28.98 57.70
C GLY A 12 -29.82 29.74 56.38
N ALA A 13 -30.89 30.48 56.12
CA ALA A 13 -31.05 31.37 54.98
C ALA A 13 -29.94 32.44 54.90
N PHE A 14 -29.48 32.77 53.68
CA PHE A 14 -29.40 34.14 53.15
C PHE A 14 -28.68 34.11 51.78
N ALA A 15 -29.42 34.43 50.70
CA ALA A 15 -28.80 35.14 49.58
C ALA A 15 -28.87 36.64 49.90
N PRO A 16 -27.89 37.46 49.51
CA PRO A 16 -28.08 38.18 48.25
C PRO A 16 -26.82 38.53 47.44
N LEU A 17 -27.02 38.52 46.11
CA LEU A 17 -26.59 39.46 45.07
C LEU A 17 -25.19 40.16 45.13
N LEU A 18 -24.32 39.71 44.18
CA LEU A 18 -23.55 40.45 43.13
C LEU A 18 -22.45 41.48 43.54
N PRO A 19 -21.55 41.92 42.61
CA PRO A 19 -20.94 41.31 41.40
C PRO A 19 -19.40 41.57 41.29
N ALA A 20 -18.84 41.23 40.12
CA ALA A 20 -17.49 41.55 39.58
C ALA A 20 -16.42 40.47 39.86
N ALA A 21 -15.56 40.06 38.93
CA ALA A 21 -15.19 40.59 37.63
C ALA A 21 -14.71 39.44 36.73
N GLY A 22 -14.75 39.69 35.42
CA GLY A 22 -14.67 38.68 34.38
C GLY A 22 -13.42 37.80 34.37
N ARG A 23 -13.62 36.58 33.87
CA ARG A 23 -12.54 35.75 33.34
C ARG A 23 -13.02 34.99 32.10
N ALA A 24 -12.59 35.52 30.96
CA ALA A 24 -12.31 34.81 29.71
C ALA A 24 -13.48 34.16 28.94
N ALA A 25 -14.35 35.00 28.38
CA ALA A 25 -15.09 34.69 27.13
C ALA A 25 -14.15 34.73 25.89
N GLY A 26 -12.99 34.07 25.96
CA GLY A 26 -11.96 34.09 24.91
C GLY A 26 -11.44 32.71 24.48
N ALA A 27 -11.81 31.63 25.17
CA ALA A 27 -11.18 30.31 24.98
C ALA A 27 -11.93 29.33 24.04
N MET A 28 -13.13 29.66 23.57
CA MET A 28 -13.97 28.75 22.76
C MET A 28 -13.93 29.06 21.25
N PHE A 29 -13.52 30.27 20.85
CA PHE A 29 -13.53 30.65 19.44
C PHE A 29 -12.34 30.06 18.68
N LEU A 30 -11.15 30.09 19.26
CA LEU A 30 -9.93 29.57 18.63
C LEU A 30 -9.97 28.04 18.50
N THR A 31 -10.47 27.33 19.52
CA THR A 31 -10.66 25.87 19.50
C THR A 31 -11.78 25.43 18.56
N ALA A 32 -12.92 26.14 18.54
CA ALA A 32 -13.98 25.87 17.56
C ALA A 32 -13.53 26.18 16.12
N LEU A 33 -12.68 27.19 15.91
CA LEU A 33 -12.11 27.53 14.61
C LEU A 33 -11.10 26.47 14.15
N LEU A 34 -10.20 26.02 15.04
CA LEU A 34 -9.17 25.01 14.74
C LEU A 34 -9.74 23.59 14.57
N CYS A 35 -10.87 23.26 15.19
CA CYS A 35 -11.52 21.94 15.10
C CYS A 35 -12.61 21.86 14.02
N ARG A 36 -12.84 22.92 13.25
CA ARG A 36 -13.90 22.97 12.23
C ARG A 36 -13.54 22.07 11.04
N GLY A 37 -14.28 20.96 10.87
CA GLY A 37 -14.08 20.01 9.77
C GLY A 37 -13.17 18.81 10.08
N ARG A 38 -12.84 18.57 11.36
CA ARG A 38 -12.04 17.40 11.76
C ARG A 38 -12.83 16.10 11.61
N ILE A 39 -12.32 15.16 10.81
CA ILE A 39 -12.88 13.81 10.68
C ILE A 39 -12.32 12.96 11.83
N PRO A 40 -13.18 12.27 12.60
CA PRO A 40 -12.71 11.47 13.73
C PRO A 40 -11.95 10.23 13.23
N GLY A 41 -10.80 9.94 13.83
CA GLY A 41 -9.97 8.77 13.48
C GLY A 41 -9.29 8.89 12.11
N ARG A 42 -9.14 7.75 11.41
CA ARG A 42 -8.49 7.68 10.09
C ARG A 42 -9.47 8.06 8.98
N GLN A 43 -9.06 8.95 8.08
CA GLN A 43 -9.96 9.53 7.05
C GLN A 43 -10.65 8.51 6.13
N TRP A 44 -10.03 7.36 5.85
CA TRP A 44 -10.50 6.39 4.85
C TRP A 44 -10.97 5.05 5.44
N ILE A 45 -10.97 4.90 6.77
CA ILE A 45 -11.24 3.63 7.48
C ILE A 45 -12.12 3.92 8.71
N GLY A 46 -12.91 2.95 9.16
CA GLY A 46 -13.81 3.10 10.31
C GLY A 46 -15.21 3.58 9.94
N LYS A 47 -16.01 3.99 10.93
CA LYS A 47 -17.44 4.36 10.78
C LYS A 47 -17.63 5.71 10.08
N HIS A 48 -16.87 6.73 10.49
CA HIS A 48 -17.03 8.11 10.00
C HIS A 48 -15.86 8.46 9.07
N ARG A 49 -16.03 8.19 7.77
CA ARG A 49 -15.01 8.43 6.72
C ARG A 49 -15.28 9.73 5.98
N ARG A 50 -14.26 10.24 5.28
CA ARG A 50 -14.45 11.35 4.34
C ARG A 50 -15.26 10.88 3.13
N PRO A 51 -16.38 11.52 2.76
CA PRO A 51 -17.08 11.19 1.53
C PRO A 51 -16.19 11.51 0.31
N ARG A 52 -15.99 10.54 -0.58
CA ARG A 52 -15.36 10.75 -1.89
C ARG A 52 -16.43 10.83 -2.96
N THR A 53 -16.56 11.98 -3.60
CA THR A 53 -17.38 12.14 -4.79
C THR A 53 -16.60 11.70 -6.02
N VAL A 54 -17.30 11.11 -6.98
CA VAL A 54 -16.72 10.71 -8.26
C VAL A 54 -16.74 11.91 -9.20
N SER A 55 -15.56 12.35 -9.63
CA SER A 55 -15.45 13.45 -10.59
C SER A 55 -15.93 13.03 -11.99
N ALA A 56 -16.33 14.00 -12.81
CA ALA A 56 -16.71 13.73 -14.20
C ALA A 56 -15.56 13.08 -15.00
N LEU A 57 -14.31 13.49 -14.76
CA LEU A 57 -13.13 12.90 -15.38
C LEU A 57 -12.97 11.41 -15.02
N ALA A 58 -13.22 11.04 -13.76
CA ALA A 58 -13.16 9.63 -13.34
C ALA A 58 -14.20 8.78 -14.08
N LYS A 59 -15.40 9.33 -14.35
CA LYS A 59 -16.43 8.66 -15.15
C LYS A 59 -15.97 8.49 -16.61
N GLN A 60 -15.45 9.55 -17.24
CA GLN A 60 -14.94 9.49 -18.61
C GLN A 60 -13.78 8.48 -18.76
N ASN A 61 -12.86 8.45 -17.81
CA ASN A 61 -11.76 7.50 -17.80
C ASN A 61 -12.26 6.06 -17.65
N MET A 62 -13.31 5.84 -16.86
CA MET A 62 -13.93 4.52 -16.74
C MET A 62 -14.59 4.10 -18.06
N ILE A 63 -15.36 4.99 -18.69
CA ILE A 63 -15.99 4.73 -19.98
C ILE A 63 -14.94 4.34 -21.02
N ARG A 64 -13.84 5.09 -21.14
CA ARG A 64 -12.75 4.76 -22.07
C ARG A 64 -12.15 3.36 -21.82
N ARG A 65 -12.02 2.95 -20.56
CA ARG A 65 -11.53 1.59 -20.24
C ARG A 65 -12.53 0.51 -20.65
N LEU A 66 -13.82 0.75 -20.43
CA LEU A 66 -14.88 -0.16 -20.82
C LEU A 66 -14.99 -0.29 -22.36
N GLU A 67 -14.75 0.80 -23.09
CA GLU A 67 -14.68 0.77 -24.56
C GLU A 67 -13.51 -0.11 -25.04
N ILE A 68 -12.33 0.02 -24.43
CA ILE A 68 -11.17 -0.84 -24.73
C ILE A 68 -11.47 -2.31 -24.40
N GLU A 69 -12.13 -2.57 -23.27
CA GLU A 69 -12.50 -3.93 -22.87
C GLU A 69 -13.52 -4.54 -23.85
N ALA A 70 -14.51 -3.77 -24.28
CA ALA A 70 -15.47 -4.19 -25.30
C ALA A 70 -14.79 -4.52 -26.64
N GLU A 71 -13.82 -3.70 -27.06
CA GLU A 71 -13.01 -3.98 -28.25
C GLU A 71 -12.17 -5.26 -28.08
N ASN A 72 -11.52 -5.44 -26.93
CA ASN A 72 -10.76 -6.66 -26.63
C ASN A 72 -11.66 -7.90 -26.67
N HIS A 73 -12.87 -7.83 -26.12
CA HIS A 73 -13.84 -8.93 -26.21
C HIS A 73 -14.20 -9.29 -27.65
N TYR A 74 -14.37 -8.30 -28.52
CA TYR A 74 -14.60 -8.53 -29.94
C TYR A 74 -13.45 -9.32 -30.57
N TRP A 75 -12.21 -8.88 -30.37
CA TRP A 75 -11.04 -9.54 -30.96
C TRP A 75 -10.80 -10.95 -30.40
N LEU A 76 -11.01 -11.15 -29.10
CA LEU A 76 -10.80 -12.45 -28.45
C LEU A 76 -11.95 -13.45 -28.69
N SER A 77 -13.09 -13.00 -29.21
CA SER A 77 -14.24 -13.88 -29.47
C SER A 77 -14.06 -14.84 -30.65
N ARG A 78 -13.07 -14.61 -31.52
CA ARG A 78 -12.88 -15.34 -32.79
C ARG A 78 -11.53 -16.06 -32.81
N PRO A 79 -11.43 -17.25 -32.17
CA PRO A 79 -10.20 -18.02 -32.20
C PRO A 79 -9.91 -18.57 -33.61
N PHE A 80 -8.63 -18.63 -33.98
CA PHE A 80 -8.20 -19.19 -35.27
C PHE A 80 -8.23 -20.72 -35.30
N LEU A 81 -7.85 -21.37 -34.20
CA LEU A 81 -7.87 -22.83 -34.03
C LEU A 81 -8.90 -23.23 -33.00
N THR A 82 -9.48 -24.42 -33.17
CA THR A 82 -10.26 -25.05 -32.11
C THR A 82 -9.33 -25.65 -31.04
N ALA A 83 -9.86 -25.86 -29.83
CA ALA A 83 -9.09 -26.43 -28.73
C ALA A 83 -8.51 -27.83 -29.03
N GLU A 84 -9.18 -28.59 -29.91
CA GLU A 84 -8.71 -29.90 -30.36
C GLU A 84 -7.51 -29.78 -31.30
N GLN A 85 -7.53 -28.79 -32.20
CA GLN A 85 -6.43 -28.52 -33.13
C GLN A 85 -5.19 -27.95 -32.43
N GLU A 86 -5.39 -27.13 -31.39
CA GLU A 86 -4.28 -26.59 -30.61
C GLU A 86 -3.55 -27.66 -29.79
N ARG A 87 -4.24 -28.77 -29.45
CA ARG A 87 -3.74 -29.80 -28.55
C ARG A 87 -2.44 -30.40 -29.10
N GLY A 88 -1.35 -30.20 -28.35
CA GLY A 88 -0.05 -30.82 -28.64
C GLY A 88 0.81 -30.10 -29.68
N HIS A 89 0.30 -29.07 -30.39
CA HIS A 89 1.03 -28.44 -31.50
C HIS A 89 2.42 -27.88 -31.12
N ALA A 90 2.57 -27.40 -29.88
CA ALA A 90 3.81 -26.81 -29.37
C ALA A 90 4.51 -27.66 -28.30
N ALA A 91 4.09 -28.92 -28.07
CA ALA A 91 4.60 -29.74 -26.97
C ALA A 91 6.11 -30.02 -27.11
N ALA A 92 6.57 -30.42 -28.30
CA ALA A 92 7.98 -30.71 -28.57
C ALA A 92 8.88 -29.48 -28.33
N ARG A 93 8.44 -28.30 -28.80
CA ARG A 93 9.17 -27.03 -28.59
C ARG A 93 9.29 -26.68 -27.10
N ARG A 94 8.20 -26.84 -26.34
CA ARG A 94 8.18 -26.57 -24.90
C ARG A 94 9.09 -27.54 -24.14
N ALA A 95 9.09 -28.82 -24.52
CA ALA A 95 9.98 -29.83 -23.93
C ALA A 95 11.45 -29.50 -24.22
N ALA A 96 11.80 -29.19 -25.47
CA ALA A 96 13.16 -28.80 -25.84
C ALA A 96 13.65 -27.55 -25.07
N ALA A 97 12.81 -26.52 -24.96
CA ALA A 97 13.13 -25.32 -24.18
C ALA A 97 13.35 -25.64 -22.70
N PHE A 98 12.56 -26.55 -22.13
CA PHE A 98 12.70 -26.98 -20.76
C PHE A 98 13.97 -27.81 -20.51
N GLU A 99 14.30 -28.75 -21.41
CA GLU A 99 15.54 -29.52 -21.32
C GLU A 99 16.78 -28.64 -21.49
N ALA A 100 16.73 -27.61 -22.35
CA ALA A 100 17.80 -26.63 -22.45
C ALA A 100 18.00 -25.84 -21.14
N LEU A 101 16.91 -25.46 -20.47
CA LEU A 101 16.98 -24.81 -19.15
C LEU A 101 17.57 -25.74 -18.09
N LYS A 102 17.17 -27.02 -18.06
CA LYS A 102 17.77 -28.02 -17.17
C LYS A 102 19.26 -28.19 -17.44
N ALA A 103 19.66 -28.31 -18.70
CA ALA A 103 21.06 -28.42 -19.09
C ALA A 103 21.87 -27.20 -18.65
N ALA A 104 21.33 -25.99 -18.84
CA ALA A 104 21.97 -24.75 -18.39
C ALA A 104 22.10 -24.68 -16.86
N GLN A 105 21.08 -25.13 -16.11
CA GLN A 105 21.15 -25.21 -14.66
C GLN A 105 22.17 -26.26 -14.19
N ALA A 106 22.18 -27.44 -14.82
CA ALA A 106 23.15 -28.49 -14.54
C ALA A 106 24.58 -28.07 -14.88
N ALA A 107 24.78 -27.26 -15.92
CA ALA A 107 26.08 -26.73 -16.33
C ALA A 107 26.61 -25.61 -15.40
N LYS A 108 25.84 -25.18 -14.40
CA LYS A 108 26.25 -24.11 -13.48
C LYS A 108 27.28 -24.62 -12.48
N PHE A 109 28.53 -24.63 -12.91
CA PHE A 109 29.70 -24.92 -12.08
C PHE A 109 30.66 -23.72 -12.02
N PRO A 110 31.47 -23.59 -10.95
CA PRO A 110 32.55 -22.60 -10.92
C PRO A 110 33.48 -22.74 -12.12
N ALA A 111 34.00 -21.61 -12.61
CA ALA A 111 34.95 -21.61 -13.72
C ALA A 111 36.25 -22.34 -13.35
N HIS A 112 36.87 -22.97 -14.35
CA HIS A 112 38.18 -23.60 -14.18
C HIS A 112 39.23 -22.55 -13.84
N ARG A 113 40.12 -22.86 -12.90
CA ARG A 113 41.29 -22.05 -12.56
C ARG A 113 42.52 -22.60 -13.27
N ARG A 114 43.20 -21.80 -14.07
CA ARG A 114 44.41 -22.21 -14.80
C ARG A 114 45.65 -21.72 -14.08
N LEU A 115 46.73 -22.50 -14.18
CA LEU A 115 48.02 -22.13 -13.60
C LEU A 115 48.67 -20.99 -14.40
N GLU A 116 48.41 -20.90 -15.70
CA GLU A 116 48.89 -19.79 -16.54
C GLU A 116 48.48 -18.43 -15.95
N ASP A 117 47.20 -18.28 -15.60
CA ASP A 117 46.66 -17.05 -15.01
C ASP A 117 47.41 -16.63 -13.72
N GLN A 118 47.88 -17.62 -12.95
CA GLN A 118 48.64 -17.39 -11.72
C GLN A 118 50.11 -17.06 -12.00
N LEU A 119 50.73 -17.71 -12.97
CA LEU A 119 52.13 -17.50 -13.34
C LEU A 119 52.34 -16.18 -14.08
N ASP A 120 51.36 -15.74 -14.88
CA ASP A 120 51.38 -14.45 -15.55
C ASP A 120 51.46 -13.28 -14.58
N HIS A 121 50.93 -13.44 -13.36
CA HIS A 121 51.05 -12.44 -12.32
C HIS A 121 52.52 -12.15 -11.92
N LEU A 122 53.43 -13.12 -12.10
CA LEU A 122 54.85 -12.93 -11.82
C LEU A 122 55.53 -11.96 -12.81
N ASN A 123 54.94 -11.75 -13.99
CA ASN A 123 55.46 -10.81 -14.99
C ASN A 123 55.27 -9.33 -14.57
N VAL A 124 54.51 -9.04 -13.52
CA VAL A 124 54.29 -7.65 -13.02
C VAL A 124 55.60 -6.96 -12.64
N THR A 125 56.60 -7.72 -12.18
CA THR A 125 57.91 -7.16 -11.77
C THR A 125 58.96 -7.20 -12.90
N ARG A 126 58.57 -7.61 -14.12
CA ARG A 126 59.48 -7.72 -15.25
C ARG A 126 59.99 -6.34 -15.68
N ARG A 127 61.31 -6.21 -15.84
CA ARG A 127 62.00 -5.00 -16.31
C ARG A 127 62.78 -5.29 -17.59
N TRP A 128 63.02 -4.26 -18.40
CA TRP A 128 63.93 -4.35 -19.55
C TRP A 128 65.38 -4.10 -19.11
N SER A 129 66.33 -4.68 -19.83
CA SER A 129 67.78 -4.45 -19.68
C SER A 129 68.21 -3.21 -20.45
#